data_AF-A0A9E4CLV2-F1
#
_entry.id   AF-A0A9E4CLV2-F1
#
_cell.length_a   1.000
_cell.length_b   1.000
_cell.length_c   1.000
_cell.angle_alpha   90.00
_cell.angle_beta   90.00
_cell.angle_gamma   90.00
#
_symmetry.space_group_name_H-M   'P 1'
#
loop_
_entity.id
_entity.type
_entity.pdbx_description
1 polymer ?
#
loop_
_entity_poly.entity_id
_entity_poly.type
_entity_poly.pdbx_seq_one_letter_code
_entity_poly.pdbx_strand_id
1 'polypeptide(L)'
;MSTISTQMNWGASYLVNDVYRRFVAPDADDRQLMRASRLASGLVLLLGGLVAWAMLAFGVSVDQAWAFLAALGAGVGAVFILRWFWWRINVWSELVAMVGSLLLFSMFAVLTTGKDPGSVFSFCYVSALDELPGEYRALIVAAGTLVLWLIATVLTRPEPDGHLAAFYRKVRPSGPGWGPIAALT
;
A
#
# COMPACT_ATOMS: atom_id res chain seq x y z
N MET A 1 10.69 14.81 17.99
CA MET A 1 11.12 13.50 18.53
C MET A 1 9.98 12.48 18.65
N SER A 2 8.76 12.86 19.06
CA SER A 2 7.61 11.92 19.20
C SER A 2 7.17 11.23 17.90
N THR A 3 7.15 11.95 16.77
CA THR A 3 6.74 11.39 15.47
C THR A 3 7.68 10.26 15.01
N ILE A 4 8.99 10.48 15.08
CA ILE A 4 10.00 9.49 14.70
C ILE A 4 9.90 8.25 15.61
N SER A 5 9.77 8.45 16.92
CA SER A 5 9.61 7.35 17.87
C SER A 5 8.35 6.51 17.61
N THR A 6 7.25 7.16 17.23
CA THR A 6 5.99 6.46 16.90
C THR A 6 6.15 5.60 15.64
N GLN A 7 6.72 6.16 14.57
CA GLN A 7 6.94 5.43 13.32
C GLN A 7 7.91 4.26 13.48
N MET A 8 8.98 4.44 14.27
CA MET A 8 9.91 3.37 14.59
C MET A 8 9.22 2.24 15.36
N ASN A 9 8.40 2.58 16.35
CA ASN A 9 7.68 1.59 17.16
C ASN A 9 6.66 0.81 16.31
N TRP A 10 5.92 1.50 15.44
CA TRP A 10 4.99 0.85 14.50
C TRP A 10 5.73 -0.09 13.54
N GLY A 11 6.80 0.38 12.90
CA GLY A 11 7.60 -0.44 11.98
C GLY A 11 8.19 -1.68 12.66
N ALA A 12 8.74 -1.53 13.87
CA ALA A 12 9.27 -2.64 14.63
C ALA A 12 8.17 -3.64 15.05
N SER A 13 7.01 -3.13 15.45
CA SER A 13 5.88 -3.97 15.86
C SER A 13 5.33 -4.81 14.72
N TYR A 14 5.26 -4.26 13.50
CA TYR A 14 4.88 -5.03 12.31
C TYR A 14 5.90 -6.12 12.00
N LEU A 15 7.20 -5.80 11.99
CA LEU A 15 8.26 -6.79 11.76
C LEU A 15 8.25 -7.91 12.80
N VAL A 16 8.02 -7.59 14.08
CA VAL A 16 8.02 -8.61 15.13
C VAL A 16 6.76 -9.46 15.11
N ASN A 17 5.57 -8.85 15.06
CA ASN A 17 4.34 -9.61 15.19
C ASN A 17 3.95 -10.33 13.90
N ASP A 18 4.14 -9.68 12.75
CA ASP A 18 3.63 -10.19 11.48
C ASP A 18 4.66 -11.05 10.75
N VAL A 19 5.95 -10.82 10.99
CA VAL A 19 7.04 -11.59 10.37
C VAL A 19 7.71 -12.54 11.36
N TYR A 20 8.34 -11.99 12.41
CA TYR A 20 9.17 -12.80 13.32
C TYR A 20 8.34 -13.84 14.08
N ARG A 21 7.31 -13.41 14.80
CA ARG A 21 6.44 -14.29 15.57
C ARG A 21 5.64 -15.22 14.66
N ARG A 22 5.25 -14.80 13.46
CA ARG A 22 4.43 -15.65 12.58
C ARG A 22 5.22 -16.70 11.83
N PHE A 23 6.41 -16.37 11.32
CA PHE A 23 7.14 -17.22 10.37
C PHE A 23 8.52 -17.67 10.85
N VAL A 24 9.16 -16.95 11.77
CA VAL A 24 10.54 -17.25 12.21
C VAL A 24 10.54 -18.01 13.53
N ALA A 25 9.78 -17.54 14.51
CA ALA A 25 9.68 -18.14 15.85
C ALA A 25 8.25 -18.06 16.40
N PRO A 26 7.35 -18.98 15.97
CA PRO A 26 5.97 -19.08 16.45
C PRO A 26 5.82 -19.20 17.97
N ASP A 27 6.70 -19.97 18.59
CA ASP A 27 6.68 -20.27 20.03
C ASP A 27 7.61 -19.35 20.84
N ALA A 28 7.96 -18.18 20.29
CA ALA A 28 8.85 -17.24 20.96
C ALA A 28 8.28 -16.75 22.30
N ASP A 29 9.10 -16.78 23.34
CA ASP A 29 8.74 -16.22 24.65
C ASP A 29 8.78 -14.67 24.65
N ASP A 30 8.21 -14.05 25.68
CA ASP A 30 8.17 -12.59 25.79
C ASP A 30 9.56 -11.94 25.78
N ARG A 31 10.59 -12.64 26.29
CA ARG A 31 11.97 -12.12 26.31
C ARG A 31 12.58 -12.12 24.91
N GLN A 32 12.33 -13.17 24.12
CA GLN A 32 12.73 -13.29 22.72
C GLN A 32 12.01 -12.23 21.87
N LEU A 33 10.71 -12.05 22.05
CA LEU A 33 9.94 -11.01 21.36
C LEU A 33 10.44 -9.60 21.71
N MET A 34 10.77 -9.33 22.98
CA MET A 34 11.36 -8.06 23.40
C MET A 34 12.74 -7.80 22.77
N ARG A 35 13.58 -8.83 22.67
CA ARG A 35 14.89 -8.71 21.99
C ARG A 35 14.71 -8.47 20.49
N ALA A 36 13.82 -9.22 19.85
CA ALA A 36 13.48 -9.04 18.44
C ALA A 36 12.94 -7.64 18.16
N SER A 37 12.09 -7.09 19.03
CA SER A 37 11.56 -5.72 18.92
C SER A 37 12.63 -4.64 19.01
N ARG A 38 13.61 -4.80 19.90
CA ARG A 38 14.76 -3.89 19.98
C ARG A 38 15.63 -3.95 18.73
N LEU A 39 15.90 -5.15 18.22
CA LEU A 39 16.64 -5.34 16.97
C LEU A 39 15.90 -4.76 15.76
N ALA A 40 14.59 -5.01 15.66
CA ALA A 40 13.74 -4.47 14.61
C ALA A 40 13.67 -2.94 14.67
N SER A 41 13.58 -2.35 15.87
CA SER A 41 13.62 -0.89 16.06
C SER A 41 14.95 -0.30 15.58
N GLY A 42 16.07 -0.94 15.91
CA GLY A 42 17.39 -0.54 15.42
C GLY A 42 17.51 -0.65 13.90
N LEU A 43 16.99 -1.73 13.32
CA LEU A 43 16.95 -1.92 11.86
C LEU A 43 16.12 -0.85 11.17
N VAL A 44 14.91 -0.54 11.67
CA VAL A 44 14.04 0.52 11.10
C VAL A 44 14.72 1.88 11.18
N LEU A 45 15.43 2.18 12.28
CA LEU A 45 16.21 3.42 12.40
C LEU A 45 17.33 3.49 11.36
N LEU A 46 18.08 2.41 11.19
CA LEU A 46 19.18 2.33 10.22
C LEU A 46 18.67 2.51 8.79
N LEU A 47 17.58 1.83 8.43
CA LEU A 47 16.98 1.95 7.10
C LEU A 47 16.40 3.35 6.86
N GLY A 48 15.69 3.92 7.84
CA GLY A 48 15.18 5.28 7.75
C GLY A 48 16.29 6.32 7.59
N GLY A 49 17.40 6.15 8.33
CA GLY A 49 18.60 6.98 8.20
C GLY A 49 19.27 6.84 6.84
N LEU A 50 19.37 5.62 6.31
CA LEU A 50 19.92 5.35 4.98
C LEU A 50 19.09 6.02 3.88
N VAL A 51 17.75 5.92 3.96
CA VAL A 51 16.85 6.58 3.01
C VAL A 51 16.95 8.10 3.12
N ALA A 52 16.99 8.65 4.34
CA ALA A 52 17.18 10.09 4.53
C ALA A 52 18.51 10.59 3.97
N TRP A 53 19.59 9.82 4.17
CA TRP A 53 20.90 10.10 3.58
C TRP A 53 20.86 10.02 2.05
N ALA A 54 20.18 9.01 1.48
CA ALA A 54 20.02 8.88 0.04
C ALA A 54 19.23 10.07 -0.55
N MET A 55 18.14 10.49 0.12
CA MET A 55 17.38 11.69 -0.30
C MET A 55 18.29 12.93 -0.34
N LEU A 56 19.17 13.10 0.66
CA LEU A 56 20.15 14.19 0.66
C LEU A 56 21.17 14.05 -0.47
N ALA A 57 21.72 12.85 -0.68
CA ALA A 57 22.75 12.58 -1.68
C ALA A 57 22.25 12.74 -3.13
N PHE A 58 20.98 12.39 -3.38
CA PHE A 58 20.34 12.50 -4.69
C PHE A 58 19.51 13.78 -4.87
N GLY A 59 19.50 14.68 -3.87
CA GLY A 59 18.76 15.95 -3.96
C GLY A 59 17.24 15.80 -4.00
N VAL A 60 16.69 14.70 -3.46
CA VAL A 60 15.24 14.46 -3.40
C VAL A 60 14.63 15.30 -2.29
N SER A 61 13.67 16.15 -2.65
CA SER A 61 12.99 16.99 -1.67
C SER A 61 11.97 16.19 -0.84
N VAL A 62 11.65 16.71 0.35
CA VAL A 62 10.59 16.14 1.20
C VAL A 62 9.23 16.16 0.48
N ASP A 63 8.97 17.20 -0.31
CA ASP A 63 7.73 17.30 -1.10
C ASP A 63 7.65 16.21 -2.19
N GLN A 64 8.77 15.89 -2.84
CA GLN A 64 8.83 14.80 -3.81
C GLN A 64 8.59 13.44 -3.15
N ALA A 65 9.18 13.21 -1.97
CA ALA A 65 8.92 11.99 -1.21
C ALA A 65 7.45 11.89 -0.78
N TRP A 66 6.83 13.00 -0.36
CA TRP A 66 5.40 13.04 -0.06
C TRP A 66 4.53 12.80 -1.29
N ALA A 67 4.86 13.38 -2.43
CA ALA A 67 4.13 13.13 -3.68
C ALA A 67 4.19 11.65 -4.07
N PHE A 68 5.34 11.01 -3.90
CA PHE A 68 5.50 9.57 -4.11
C PHE A 68 4.64 8.73 -3.14
N LEU A 69 4.69 9.04 -1.84
CA LEU A 69 3.88 8.34 -0.83
C LEU A 69 2.37 8.54 -1.04
N ALA A 70 1.95 9.76 -1.39
CA ALA A 70 0.56 10.06 -1.70
C ALA A 70 0.08 9.27 -2.92
N ALA A 71 0.90 9.15 -3.96
CA ALA A 71 0.57 8.39 -5.15
C ALA A 71 0.42 6.88 -4.87
N LEU A 72 1.29 6.31 -4.04
CA LEU A 72 1.15 4.94 -3.56
C LEU A 72 -0.20 4.71 -2.87
N GLY A 73 -0.61 5.66 -2.01
CA GLY A 73 -1.86 5.59 -1.24
C GLY A 73 -3.14 5.90 -2.05
N ALA A 74 -3.03 6.70 -3.11
CA ALA A 74 -4.18 7.21 -3.88
C ALA A 74 -5.10 6.11 -4.44
N GLY A 75 -4.52 4.98 -4.85
CA GLY A 75 -5.28 3.84 -5.38
C GLY A 75 -5.73 2.80 -4.35
N VAL A 76 -5.15 2.82 -3.14
CA VAL A 76 -5.34 1.77 -2.13
C VAL A 76 -6.44 2.12 -1.12
N GLY A 77 -6.63 3.41 -0.83
CA GLY A 77 -7.59 3.88 0.18
C GLY A 77 -9.02 3.39 -0.08
N ALA A 78 -9.47 3.39 -1.34
CA ALA A 78 -10.81 2.95 -1.71
C ALA A 78 -11.05 1.46 -1.38
N VAL A 79 -10.07 0.59 -1.64
CA VAL A 79 -10.18 -0.84 -1.31
C VAL A 79 -10.31 -1.04 0.20
N PHE A 80 -9.48 -0.37 0.99
CA PHE A 80 -9.47 -0.53 2.44
C PHE A 80 -10.74 -0.03 3.12
N ILE A 81 -11.41 0.95 2.54
CA ILE A 81 -12.73 1.39 3.00
C ILE A 81 -13.80 0.41 2.52
N LEU A 82 -13.84 0.11 1.22
CA LEU A 82 -14.94 -0.66 0.65
C LEU A 82 -15.00 -2.10 1.16
N ARG A 83 -13.86 -2.69 1.58
CA ARG A 83 -13.84 -4.05 2.16
C ARG A 83 -14.75 -4.21 3.39
N TRP A 84 -14.99 -3.12 4.12
CA TRP A 84 -15.91 -3.13 5.27
C TRP A 84 -17.37 -3.19 4.85
N PHE A 85 -17.70 -2.76 3.63
CA PHE A 85 -19.06 -2.67 3.12
C PHE A 85 -19.38 -3.73 2.06
N TRP A 86 -18.36 -4.39 1.49
CA TRP A 86 -18.51 -5.35 0.39
C TRP A 86 -17.65 -6.60 0.58
N TRP A 87 -18.29 -7.74 0.86
CA TRP A 87 -17.67 -9.05 1.12
C TRP A 87 -16.80 -9.61 -0.02
N ARG A 88 -16.95 -9.10 -1.25
CA ARG A 88 -16.21 -9.59 -2.42
C ARG A 88 -14.75 -9.19 -2.41
N ILE A 89 -14.39 -8.12 -1.68
CA ILE A 89 -13.01 -7.65 -1.63
C ILE A 89 -12.16 -8.70 -0.90
N ASN A 90 -11.09 -9.09 -1.56
CA ASN A 90 -10.15 -10.11 -1.10
C ASN A 90 -8.70 -9.60 -1.20
N VAL A 91 -7.74 -10.44 -0.79
CA VAL A 91 -6.31 -10.12 -0.85
C VAL A 91 -5.84 -9.71 -2.25
N TRP A 92 -6.38 -10.31 -3.32
CA TRP A 92 -5.98 -9.96 -4.68
C TRP A 92 -6.39 -8.55 -5.08
N SER A 93 -7.53 -8.08 -4.57
CA SER A 93 -8.01 -6.71 -4.77
C SER A 93 -7.07 -5.72 -4.09
N GLU A 94 -6.62 -6.01 -2.86
CA GLU A 94 -5.66 -5.19 -2.13
C GLU A 94 -4.28 -5.16 -2.82
N LEU A 95 -3.75 -6.32 -3.23
CA LEU A 95 -2.46 -6.42 -3.91
C LEU A 95 -2.48 -5.71 -5.27
N VAL A 96 -3.53 -5.90 -6.08
CA VAL A 96 -3.66 -5.22 -7.38
C VAL A 96 -3.79 -3.71 -7.20
N ALA A 97 -4.47 -3.24 -6.13
CA ALA A 97 -4.51 -1.81 -5.85
C ALA A 97 -3.12 -1.24 -5.52
N MET A 98 -2.36 -1.91 -4.66
CA MET A 98 -1.02 -1.45 -4.25
C MET A 98 0.00 -1.49 -5.39
N VAL A 99 0.05 -2.59 -6.15
CA VAL A 99 0.97 -2.75 -7.28
C VAL A 99 0.52 -1.91 -8.46
N GLY A 100 -0.78 -1.86 -8.73
CA GLY A 100 -1.37 -1.07 -9.82
C GLY A 100 -1.15 0.43 -9.63
N SER A 101 -1.34 0.97 -8.42
CA SER A 101 -1.09 2.40 -8.16
C SER A 101 0.37 2.76 -8.35
N LEU A 102 1.29 1.93 -7.86
CA LEU A 102 2.72 2.11 -8.05
C LEU A 102 3.09 2.08 -9.54
N LEU A 103 2.65 1.07 -10.29
CA LEU A 103 2.97 0.94 -11.71
C LEU A 103 2.39 2.09 -12.55
N LEU A 104 1.14 2.49 -12.30
CA LEU A 104 0.53 3.62 -12.99
C LEU A 104 1.25 4.93 -12.66
N PHE A 105 1.62 5.16 -11.40
CA PHE A 105 2.37 6.36 -11.02
C PHE A 105 3.78 6.37 -11.63
N SER A 106 4.50 5.25 -11.58
CA SER A 106 5.82 5.11 -12.21
C SER A 106 5.75 5.28 -13.72
N MET A 107 4.69 4.80 -14.37
CA MET A 107 4.46 5.03 -15.79
C MET A 107 4.36 6.53 -16.10
N PHE A 108 3.57 7.29 -15.33
CA PHE A 108 3.51 8.74 -15.49
C PHE A 108 4.89 9.41 -15.35
N ALA A 109 5.66 9.01 -14.34
CA ALA A 109 7.02 9.53 -14.16
C ALA A 109 7.91 9.26 -15.38
N VAL A 110 7.87 8.04 -15.93
CA VAL A 110 8.65 7.68 -17.14
C VAL A 110 8.19 8.48 -18.37
N LEU A 111 6.88 8.62 -18.58
CA LEU A 111 6.30 9.31 -19.74
C LEU A 111 6.54 10.84 -19.71
N THR A 112 6.80 11.43 -18.54
CA THR A 112 7.11 12.87 -18.41
C THR A 112 8.61 13.16 -18.30
N THR A 113 9.43 12.21 -17.87
CA THR A 113 10.89 12.37 -17.74
C THR A 113 11.63 12.34 -19.10
N GLY A 114 10.96 11.90 -20.17
CA GLY A 114 11.54 11.86 -21.52
C GLY A 114 11.80 13.22 -22.17
N LYS A 115 11.45 14.34 -21.51
CA LYS A 115 11.71 15.70 -21.97
C LYS A 115 13.20 16.02 -22.13
N ASP A 116 14.05 15.38 -21.33
CA ASP A 116 15.50 15.52 -21.42
C ASP A 116 16.05 14.67 -22.58
N PRO A 117 16.73 15.27 -23.57
CA PRO A 117 17.25 14.56 -24.75
C PRO A 117 18.26 13.44 -24.45
N GLY A 118 18.81 13.39 -23.23
CA GLY A 118 19.73 12.34 -22.76
C GLY A 118 19.05 11.22 -21.96
N SER A 119 17.73 11.30 -21.76
CA SER A 119 16.97 10.26 -21.06
C SER A 119 16.84 9.01 -21.93
N VAL A 120 17.11 7.84 -21.35
CA VAL A 120 16.86 6.53 -22.00
C VAL A 120 15.38 6.39 -22.41
N PHE A 121 14.47 7.13 -21.74
CA PHE A 121 13.04 7.11 -22.00
C PHE A 121 12.55 8.27 -22.89
N SER A 122 13.45 8.99 -23.57
CA SER A 122 13.04 10.12 -24.42
C SER A 122 12.04 9.72 -25.52
N PHE A 123 12.12 8.48 -26.03
CA PHE A 123 11.16 7.94 -27.01
C PHE A 123 9.75 7.71 -26.46
N CYS A 124 9.59 7.61 -25.13
CA CYS A 124 8.32 7.44 -24.46
C CYS A 124 7.67 8.77 -24.06
N TYR A 125 8.30 9.91 -24.38
CA TYR A 125 7.80 11.22 -23.94
C TYR A 125 6.43 11.53 -24.52
N VAL A 126 5.49 11.89 -23.65
CA VAL A 126 4.15 12.35 -24.03
C VAL A 126 3.92 13.76 -23.49
N SER A 127 4.05 14.76 -24.36
CA SER A 127 3.90 16.18 -24.00
C SER A 127 2.58 16.50 -23.32
N ALA A 128 1.48 15.89 -23.80
CA ALA A 128 0.14 16.08 -23.24
C ALA A 128 0.04 15.68 -21.76
N LEU A 129 0.84 14.72 -21.28
CA LEU A 129 0.86 14.32 -19.87
C LEU A 129 1.76 15.22 -19.02
N ASP A 130 2.79 15.83 -19.62
CA ASP A 130 3.70 16.76 -18.95
C ASP A 130 3.00 18.09 -18.62
N GLU A 131 2.04 18.51 -19.43
CA GLU A 131 1.25 19.73 -19.20
C GLU A 131 0.17 19.55 -18.13
N LEU A 132 -0.18 18.31 -17.76
CA LEU A 132 -1.21 18.06 -16.75
C LEU A 132 -0.70 18.45 -15.35
N PRO A 133 -1.46 19.24 -14.58
CA PRO A 133 -1.16 19.50 -13.18
C PRO A 133 -1.14 18.19 -12.36
N GLY A 134 -0.30 18.16 -11.32
CA GLY A 134 -0.05 16.93 -10.54
C GLY A 134 -1.30 16.30 -9.90
N GLU A 135 -2.29 17.12 -9.55
CA GLU A 135 -3.59 16.68 -9.02
C GLU A 135 -4.41 15.86 -10.03
N TYR A 136 -4.40 16.24 -11.31
CA TYR A 136 -5.07 15.46 -12.37
C TYR A 136 -4.33 14.14 -12.62
N ARG A 137 -3.00 14.14 -12.55
CA ARG A 137 -2.21 12.90 -12.65
C ARG A 137 -2.55 11.94 -11.52
N ALA A 138 -2.63 12.45 -10.27
CA ALA A 138 -3.04 11.66 -9.12
C ALA A 138 -4.46 11.11 -9.26
N LEU A 139 -5.40 11.90 -9.79
CA LEU A 139 -6.77 11.47 -10.05
C LEU A 139 -6.83 10.35 -11.10
N ILE A 140 -6.05 10.46 -12.19
CA ILE A 140 -5.97 9.41 -13.22
C ILE A 140 -5.37 8.13 -12.63
N VAL A 141 -4.32 8.22 -11.82
CA VAL A 141 -3.74 7.06 -11.13
C VAL A 141 -4.76 6.42 -10.20
N ALA A 142 -5.48 7.22 -9.40
CA ALA A 142 -6.51 6.72 -8.49
C ALA A 142 -7.66 6.03 -9.24
N ALA A 143 -8.19 6.66 -10.30
CA ALA A 143 -9.26 6.13 -11.12
C ALA A 143 -8.84 4.87 -11.89
N GLY A 144 -7.63 4.87 -12.47
CA GLY A 144 -7.06 3.70 -13.14
C GLY A 144 -6.86 2.53 -12.17
N THR A 145 -6.33 2.82 -10.97
CA THR A 145 -6.18 1.80 -9.92
C THR A 145 -7.53 1.26 -9.47
N LEU A 146 -8.53 2.12 -9.31
CA LEU A 146 -9.90 1.73 -8.98
C LEU A 146 -10.44 0.69 -9.96
N VAL A 147 -10.32 0.96 -11.26
CA VAL A 147 -10.74 0.05 -12.32
C VAL A 147 -9.94 -1.26 -12.25
N LEU A 148 -8.62 -1.19 -12.10
CA LEU A 148 -7.75 -2.38 -12.06
C LEU A 148 -8.13 -3.33 -10.93
N TRP A 149 -8.27 -2.82 -9.70
CA TRP A 149 -8.58 -3.71 -8.58
C TRP A 149 -10.03 -4.18 -8.61
N LEU A 150 -10.99 -3.39 -9.14
CA LEU A 150 -12.37 -3.85 -9.34
C LEU A 150 -12.43 -5.02 -10.32
N ILE A 151 -11.68 -4.94 -11.42
CA ILE A 151 -11.52 -6.06 -12.36
C ILE A 151 -10.95 -7.27 -11.62
N ALA A 152 -9.91 -7.08 -10.80
CA ALA A 152 -9.35 -8.17 -10.00
C ALA A 152 -10.38 -8.76 -9.02
N THR A 153 -11.20 -7.95 -8.34
CA THR A 153 -12.25 -8.41 -7.42
C THR A 153 -13.29 -9.29 -8.11
N VAL A 154 -13.64 -8.97 -9.36
CA VAL A 154 -14.62 -9.74 -10.13
C VAL A 154 -14.00 -11.03 -10.68
N LEU A 155 -12.76 -10.97 -11.17
CA LEU A 155 -12.06 -12.12 -11.77
C LEU A 155 -11.53 -13.12 -10.75
N THR A 156 -11.18 -12.66 -9.55
CA THR A 156 -10.64 -13.54 -8.50
C THR A 156 -11.75 -14.17 -7.66
N ARG A 157 -11.46 -15.34 -7.10
CA ARG A 157 -12.42 -16.06 -6.25
C ARG A 157 -12.63 -15.27 -4.95
N PRO A 158 -13.88 -15.17 -4.46
CA PRO A 158 -14.12 -14.60 -3.14
C PRO A 158 -13.48 -15.47 -2.04
N GLU A 159 -13.34 -14.90 -0.85
CA GLU A 159 -12.93 -15.66 0.32
C GLU A 159 -13.95 -16.77 0.64
N PRO A 160 -13.53 -17.91 1.24
CA PRO A 160 -14.43 -19.01 1.52
C PRO A 160 -15.60 -18.59 2.42
N ASP A 161 -16.81 -19.04 2.09
CA ASP A 161 -18.04 -18.68 2.81
C ASP A 161 -17.95 -18.93 4.32
N GLY A 162 -17.26 -19.99 4.75
CA GLY A 162 -17.04 -20.27 6.17
C GLY A 162 -16.28 -19.15 6.91
N HIS A 163 -15.26 -18.55 6.27
CA HIS A 163 -14.52 -17.42 6.83
C HIS A 163 -15.36 -16.15 6.84
N LEU A 164 -16.09 -15.88 5.75
CA LEU A 164 -16.97 -14.73 5.63
C LEU A 164 -18.12 -14.78 6.65
N ALA A 165 -18.73 -15.94 6.84
CA ALA A 165 -19.78 -16.18 7.82
C ALA A 165 -19.26 -16.03 9.26
N ALA A 166 -18.06 -16.56 9.56
CA ALA A 166 -17.43 -16.39 10.86
C ALA A 166 -17.13 -14.91 11.17
N PHE A 167 -16.61 -14.17 10.18
CA PHE A 167 -16.38 -12.73 10.29
C PHE A 167 -17.71 -11.98 10.50
N TYR A 168 -18.73 -12.26 9.69
CA TYR A 168 -20.04 -11.62 9.78
C TYR A 168 -20.70 -11.83 11.14
N ARG A 169 -20.68 -13.05 11.68
CA ARG A 169 -21.23 -13.34 13.02
C ARG A 169 -20.54 -12.57 14.14
N LYS A 170 -19.22 -12.35 14.01
CA LYS A 170 -18.42 -11.66 15.04
C LYS A 170 -18.56 -10.14 14.98
N VAL A 171 -18.52 -9.55 13.79
CA VAL A 171 -18.44 -8.09 13.61
C VAL A 171 -19.81 -7.48 13.28
N ARG A 172 -20.70 -8.23 12.63
CA ARG A 172 -21.98 -7.75 12.06
C ARG A 172 -21.80 -6.43 11.27
N PRO A 173 -20.94 -6.44 10.24
CA PRO A 173 -20.64 -5.25 9.47
C PRO A 173 -21.90 -4.67 8.82
N SER A 174 -22.01 -3.34 8.87
CA SER A 174 -23.13 -2.61 8.28
C SER A 174 -22.95 -2.49 6.77
N GLY A 175 -24.04 -2.57 6.01
CA GLY A 175 -24.05 -2.23 4.58
C GLY A 175 -24.70 -3.28 3.69
N PRO A 176 -25.24 -2.87 2.53
CA PRO A 176 -26.01 -3.74 1.64
C PRO A 176 -25.15 -4.84 1.01
N GLY A 177 -23.83 -4.61 0.88
CA GLY A 177 -22.94 -5.57 0.25
C GLY A 177 -22.93 -6.92 0.98
N TRP A 178 -23.08 -6.95 2.31
CA TRP A 178 -23.04 -8.18 3.10
C TRP A 178 -24.33 -9.02 3.06
N GLY A 179 -25.40 -8.54 2.42
CA GLY A 179 -26.69 -9.24 2.35
C GLY A 179 -26.62 -10.72 1.96
N PRO A 180 -25.86 -11.12 0.91
CA PRO A 180 -25.72 -12.52 0.51
C PRO A 180 -25.10 -13.41 1.60
N ILE A 181 -24.12 -12.90 2.34
CA ILE A 181 -23.45 -13.65 3.42
C ILE A 181 -24.33 -13.70 4.67
N ALA A 182 -25.05 -12.61 4.96
CA ALA A 182 -26.01 -12.54 6.05
C ALA A 182 -27.13 -13.58 5.93
N ALA A 183 -27.52 -13.93 4.70
CA ALA A 183 -28.52 -14.98 4.44
C ALA A 183 -27.99 -16.41 4.64
N LEU A 184 -26.66 -16.61 4.68
CA LEU A 184 -26.02 -17.91 4.92
C LEU A 184 -25.77 -18.20 6.41
N THR A 185 -25.92 -17.19 7.27
CA THR A 185 -25.71 -17.26 8.73
C THR A 185 -27.01 -17.26 9.49
#